data_AF-A0A7D4YIC5-F1
#
_entry.id   AF-A0A7D4YIC5-F1
#
_cell.length_a   1.000
_cell.length_b   1.000
_cell.length_c   1.000
_cell.angle_alpha   90.00
_cell.angle_beta   90.00
_cell.angle_gamma   90.00
#
_symmetry.space_group_name_H-M   'P 1'
#
loop_
_entity.id
_entity.type
_entity.pdbx_description
1 polymer ?
#
loop_
_entity_poly.entity_id
_entity_poly.type
_entity_poly.pdbx_seq_one_letter_code
_entity_poly.pdbx_strand_id
1 'polypeptide(L)' 'MDIEEGMGRKIVLSIVAVVLFIVSFVVVGTTFGVDGELTETGGLAMLGALVGFILLMGALGLYFASLSQD' A
#
# COMPACT_ATOMS: atom_id res chain seq x y z
N MET A 1 8.18 0.64 -27.91
CA MET A 1 8.17 1.74 -26.94
C MET A 1 9.43 1.57 -26.11
N ASP A 2 10.38 2.50 -26.21
CA ASP A 2 11.60 2.49 -25.41
C ASP A 2 11.21 2.99 -24.03
N ILE A 3 10.81 2.06 -23.16
CA ILE A 3 10.53 2.38 -21.76
C ILE A 3 11.90 2.67 -21.16
N GLU A 4 12.21 3.95 -21.00
CA GLU A 4 13.35 4.43 -20.22
C GLU A 4 13.55 3.51 -19.01
N GLU A 5 14.70 2.85 -18.91
CA GLU A 5 14.91 1.62 -18.12
C GLU A 5 14.57 1.72 -16.61
N GLY A 6 14.25 2.90 -16.10
CA GLY A 6 13.77 3.13 -14.73
C GLY A 6 12.27 3.40 -14.57
N MET A 7 11.56 3.77 -15.63
CA MET A 7 10.16 4.24 -15.54
C MET A 7 9.18 3.09 -15.31
N GLY A 8 9.41 1.96 -15.98
CA GLY A 8 8.64 0.73 -15.77
C GLY A 8 8.72 0.24 -14.32
N ARG A 9 9.91 0.32 -13.70
CA ARG A 9 10.13 -0.12 -12.31
C ARG A 9 9.32 0.70 -11.31
N LYS A 10 9.23 2.02 -11.51
CA LYS A 10 8.43 2.92 -10.65
C LYS A 10 6.94 2.60 -10.74
N ILE A 11 6.43 2.36 -11.95
CA ILE A 11 5.02 1.99 -12.17
C ILE A 11 4.71 0.65 -11.50
N VAL A 12 5.53 -0.38 -11.75
CA VAL A 12 5.33 -1.72 -11.17
C VAL A 12 5.34 -1.66 -9.64
N LEU A 13 6.28 -0.94 -9.03
CA LEU A 13 6.36 -0.81 -7.57
C LEU A 13 5.14 -0.08 -6.99
N SER A 14 4.63 0.96 -7.67
CA SER A 14 3.40 1.64 -7.25
C SER A 14 2.18 0.73 -7.33
N ILE A 15 2.04 -0.04 -8.42
CA ILE A 15 0.97 -1.04 -8.57
C ILE A 15 1.03 -2.08 -7.45
N VAL A 16 2.23 -2.60 -7.16
CA VAL A 16 2.44 -3.56 -6.08
C VAL A 16 2.02 -2.97 -4.73
N ALA A 17 2.36 -1.73 -4.44
CA ALA A 17 1.95 -1.05 -3.21
C ALA A 17 0.42 -0.96 -3.07
N VAL A 18 -0.29 -0.63 -4.16
CA VAL A 18 -1.75 -0.58 -4.18
C VAL A 18 -2.36 -1.96 -3.97
N VAL A 19 -1.83 -2.99 -4.63
CA VAL A 19 -2.31 -4.38 -4.46
C VAL A 19 -2.13 -4.83 -3.01
N LEU A 20 -0.97 -4.53 -2.40
CA LEU A 20 -0.72 -4.83 -0.99
C LEU A 20 -1.73 -4.15 -0.07
N PHE A 21 -2.11 -2.91 -0.38
CA PHE A 21 -3.13 -2.18 0.39
C PHE A 21 -4.54 -2.79 0.27
N ILE A 22 -4.92 -3.21 -0.93
CA ILE A 22 -6.19 -3.90 -1.15
C ILE A 22 -6.21 -5.21 -0.35
N VAL A 23 -5.13 -5.99 -0.42
CA VAL A 23 -5.01 -7.25 0.33
C VAL A 23 -5.12 -7.03 1.83
N SER A 24 -4.49 -5.99 2.39
CA SER A 24 -4.59 -5.71 3.82
C SER A 24 -6.02 -5.35 4.24
N PHE A 25 -6.77 -4.61 3.42
CA PHE A 25 -8.20 -4.36 3.69
C PHE A 25 -9.05 -5.62 3.64
N VAL A 26 -8.81 -6.51 2.67
CA VAL A 26 -9.50 -7.80 2.60
C VAL A 26 -9.21 -8.62 3.85
N VAL A 27 -7.93 -8.74 4.25
CA VAL A 27 -7.53 -9.48 5.44
C VAL A 27 -8.16 -8.92 6.70
N VAL A 28 -8.14 -7.59 6.89
CA VAL A 28 -8.77 -6.96 8.06
C VAL A 28 -10.27 -7.19 8.05
N GLY A 29 -10.94 -6.97 6.91
CA GLY A 29 -12.37 -7.19 6.77
C GLY A 29 -12.80 -8.63 7.07
N THR A 30 -12.05 -9.63 6.59
CA THR A 30 -12.37 -11.04 6.84
C THR A 30 -12.00 -11.52 8.24
N THR A 31 -11.02 -10.89 8.88
CA THR A 31 -10.54 -11.31 10.23
C THR A 31 -11.35 -10.67 11.34
N PHE A 32 -11.75 -9.40 11.17
CA PHE A 32 -12.40 -8.61 12.20
C PHE A 32 -13.87 -8.28 11.91
N GLY A 33 -14.40 -8.76 10.78
CA GLY A 33 -15.81 -8.68 10.44
C GLY A 33 -16.62 -9.73 11.18
N VAL A 34 -17.64 -9.31 11.93
CA VAL A 34 -18.61 -10.17 12.61
C VAL A 34 -20.00 -9.67 12.23
N ASP A 35 -20.86 -10.57 11.73
CA ASP A 35 -22.24 -10.26 11.33
C ASP A 35 -22.39 -9.09 10.32
N GLY A 36 -21.37 -8.85 9.49
CA GLY A 36 -21.35 -7.78 8.48
C GLY A 36 -20.90 -6.42 9.01
N GLU A 37 -20.54 -6.34 10.30
CA GLU A 37 -19.98 -5.14 10.93
C GLU A 37 -18.52 -5.37 11.33
N LEU A 38 -17.73 -4.30 11.36
CA LEU A 38 -16.38 -4.35 11.92
C LEU A 38 -16.46 -4.27 13.44
N THR A 39 -15.76 -5.16 14.12
CA THR A 39 -15.49 -4.99 15.56
C THR A 39 -14.73 -3.68 15.83
N GLU A 40 -14.76 -3.19 17.06
CA GLU A 40 -13.99 -1.99 17.46
C GLU A 40 -12.49 -2.14 17.13
N THR A 41 -11.93 -3.33 17.37
CA THR A 41 -10.55 -3.67 16.99
C THR A 41 -10.36 -3.69 15.47
N GLY A 42 -11.36 -4.15 14.70
CA GLY A 42 -11.35 -4.10 13.24
C GLY A 42 -11.28 -2.68 12.69
N GLY A 43 -12.01 -1.73 13.31
CA GLY A 43 -11.92 -0.31 12.96
C GLY A 43 -10.51 0.26 13.16
N LEU A 44 -9.88 -0.05 14.31
CA LEU A 44 -8.49 0.34 14.57
C LEU A 44 -7.50 -0.33 13.61
N ALA A 45 -7.73 -1.60 13.25
CA ALA A 45 -6.90 -2.31 12.28
C ALA A 45 -7.01 -1.70 10.87
N MET A 46 -8.21 -1.26 10.45
CA MET A 46 -8.41 -0.54 9.18
C MET A 46 -7.66 0.80 9.17
N LEU A 47 -7.75 1.57 10.27
CA LEU A 47 -6.98 2.80 10.43
C LEU A 47 -5.47 2.54 10.40
N GLY A 48 -5.00 1.48 11.07
CA GLY A 48 -3.60 1.08 11.03
C GLY A 48 -3.12 0.71 9.63
N ALA A 49 -3.94 -0.04 8.87
CA ALA A 49 -3.66 -0.38 7.47
C ALA A 49 -3.58 0.88 6.58
N LEU A 50 -4.48 1.85 6.79
CA LEU A 50 -4.45 3.14 6.08
C LEU A 50 -3.17 3.93 6.39
N VAL A 51 -2.84 4.09 7.67
CA VAL A 51 -1.62 4.82 8.09
C VAL A 51 -0.38 4.12 7.54
N GLY A 52 -0.32 2.79 7.64
CA GLY A 52 0.77 1.98 7.10
C GLY A 52 0.94 2.17 5.58
N PHE A 53 -0.16 2.23 4.84
CA PHE A 53 -0.12 2.49 3.39
C PHE A 53 0.39 3.89 3.04
N ILE A 54 -0.04 4.92 3.78
CA ILE A 54 0.46 6.28 3.59
C ILE A 54 1.98 6.32 3.83
N LEU A 55 2.46 5.68 4.90
CA LEU A 55 3.88 5.58 5.20
C LEU A 55 4.66 4.81 4.12
N LEU A 56 4.09 3.71 3.61
CA LEU A 56 4.66 2.93 2.50
C LEU A 56 4.83 3.82 1.26
N MET A 57 3.80 4.59 0.89
CA MET A 57 3.86 5.49 -0.27
C MET A 57 4.86 6.62 -0.06
N GLY A 58 4.95 7.17 1.16
CA GLY A 58 5.99 8.13 1.53
C GLY A 58 7.39 7.55 1.37
N ALA A 59 7.62 6.33 1.88
CA ALA A 59 8.89 5.62 1.75
C ALA A 59 9.25 5.32 0.28
N LEU A 60 8.28 4.90 -0.54
CA LEU A 60 8.47 4.71 -1.98
C LEU A 60 8.81 6.02 -2.69
N GLY A 61 8.16 7.12 -2.33
CA GLY A 61 8.49 8.45 -2.85
C GLY A 61 9.93 8.85 -2.54
N LEU A 62 10.38 8.65 -1.30
CA LEU A 62 11.77 8.89 -0.89
C LEU A 62 12.76 7.98 -1.61
N TYR A 63 12.41 6.70 -1.77
CA TYR A 63 13.22 5.73 -2.50
C TYR A 63 13.37 6.08 -4.00
N PHE A 64 12.32 6.60 -4.63
CA PHE A 64 12.41 7.06 -6.01
C PHE A 64 13.22 8.35 -6.15
N ALA A 65 13.20 9.23 -5.15
CA ALA A 65 14.01 10.44 -5.11
C ALA A 65 15.50 10.14 -4.89
N SER A 66 15.84 9.09 -4.11
CA SER A 66 17.24 8.69 -3.95
C SER A 66 17.80 8.06 -5.23
N LEU A 67 16.98 7.33 -5.99
CA LEU A 67 17.39 6.72 -7.26
C LEU A 67 17.57 7.71 -8.42
N SER A 68 17.08 8.96 -8.29
CA SER A 68 17.21 9.97 -9.35
C SER A 68 18.49 10.81 -9.26
N GLN A 69 19.37 10.55 -8.28
CA GLN A 69 20.63 11.28 -8.11
C GLN A 69 21.87 10.56 -8.68
N ASP A 70 21.73 9.31 -9.13
CA ASP A 70 22.74 8.61 -9.95
C ASP A 70 22.45 8.81 -11.44
#